data_AF-A0A2V8ULA7-F1
#
_entry.id   AF-A0A2V8ULA7-F1
#
_cell.length_a   1.000
_cell.length_b   1.000
_cell.length_c   1.000
_cell.angle_alpha   90.00
_cell.angle_beta   90.00
_cell.angle_gamma   90.00
#
_symmetry.space_group_name_H-M   'P 1'
#
loop_
_entity.id
_entity.type
_entity.pdbx_description
1 polymer ?
#
loop_
_entity_poly.entity_id
_entity_poly.type
_entity_poly.pdbx_seq_one_letter_code
_entity_poly.pdbx_strand_id
1 'polypeptide(L)'
;MRTFKTKAFARFTNEAGIRDAALCDAVRDAERGLIVADLGGGVIKQRIARHGQGKSGGFGTLIVFRTGSRAFFVHGFAKNKKGNIEKDEFIAVKKLAAELLAYDDKTIVRVVASGTLVKVTCDEKAIS
;
A
#
# COMPACT_ATOMS: atom_id res chain seq x y z
N MET A 1 2.50 -11.30 -6.35
CA MET A 1 3.48 -10.63 -5.48
C MET A 1 3.06 -10.67 -4.00
N ARG A 2 4.01 -10.64 -3.04
CA ARG A 2 3.69 -10.58 -1.59
C ARG A 2 3.31 -9.17 -1.17
N THR A 3 2.16 -9.02 -0.53
CA THR A 3 1.59 -7.71 -0.19
C THR A 3 1.34 -7.61 1.31
N PHE A 4 1.72 -6.46 1.87
CA PHE A 4 1.59 -6.17 3.29
C PHE A 4 1.03 -4.76 3.50
N LYS A 5 0.53 -4.50 4.69
CA LYS A 5 0.15 -3.17 5.17
C LYS A 5 0.75 -2.93 6.54
N THR A 6 1.19 -1.70 6.82
CA THR A 6 1.61 -1.32 8.17
C THR A 6 0.41 -1.34 9.12
N LYS A 7 0.67 -1.46 10.43
CA LYS A 7 -0.39 -1.36 11.45
C LYS A 7 -1.21 -0.07 11.33
N ALA A 8 -0.54 1.06 11.06
CA ALA A 8 -1.20 2.35 10.84
C ALA A 8 -2.13 2.32 9.61
N PHE A 9 -1.66 1.75 8.50
CA PHE A 9 -2.48 1.61 7.31
C PHE A 9 -3.63 0.61 7.50
N ALA A 10 -3.43 -0.47 8.26
CA ALA A 10 -4.49 -1.41 8.61
C ALA A 10 -5.63 -0.73 9.37
N ARG A 11 -5.30 0.15 10.32
CA ARG A 11 -6.29 0.99 11.02
C ARG A 11 -7.04 1.89 10.04
N PHE A 12 -6.32 2.57 9.14
CA PHE A 12 -6.94 3.39 8.09
C PHE A 12 -7.89 2.58 7.21
N THR A 13 -7.51 1.38 6.76
CA THR A 13 -8.38 0.54 5.93
C THR A 13 -9.64 0.11 6.67
N ASN A 14 -9.53 -0.18 7.97
CA ASN A 14 -10.69 -0.56 8.79
C ASN A 14 -11.66 0.61 8.95
N GLU A 15 -11.16 1.80 9.28
CA GLU A 15 -11.97 3.02 9.42
C GLU A 15 -12.60 3.44 8.08
N ALA A 16 -11.90 3.23 6.96
CA ALA A 16 -12.36 3.57 5.62
C ALA A 16 -13.21 2.48 4.95
N GLY A 17 -13.40 1.31 5.59
CA GLY A 17 -14.13 0.17 5.02
C GLY A 17 -13.48 -0.43 3.77
N ILE A 18 -12.15 -0.31 3.64
CA ILE A 18 -11.38 -0.83 2.50
C ILE A 18 -11.04 -2.29 2.75
N ARG A 19 -11.50 -3.17 1.85
CA ARG A 19 -11.21 -4.62 1.89
C ARG A 19 -9.88 -4.94 1.21
N ASP A 20 -9.25 -6.03 1.62
CA ASP A 20 -7.99 -6.50 1.04
C ASP A 20 -8.07 -6.72 -0.48
N ALA A 21 -9.22 -7.16 -1.01
CA ALA A 21 -9.43 -7.29 -2.46
C ALA A 21 -9.14 -5.97 -3.23
N ALA A 22 -9.53 -4.83 -2.68
CA ALA A 22 -9.27 -3.52 -3.29
C ALA A 22 -7.78 -3.12 -3.22
N LEU A 23 -7.08 -3.57 -2.17
CA LEU A 23 -5.62 -3.40 -2.05
C LEU A 23 -4.91 -4.24 -3.11
N CYS A 24 -5.37 -5.47 -3.32
CA CYS A 24 -4.84 -6.38 -4.33
C CYS A 24 -5.02 -5.84 -5.74
N ASP A 25 -6.17 -5.25 -6.06
CA ASP A 25 -6.39 -4.61 -7.36
C ASP A 25 -5.46 -3.42 -7.57
N ALA A 26 -5.26 -2.58 -6.54
CA ALA A 26 -4.31 -1.45 -6.61
C ALA A 26 -2.87 -1.92 -6.83
N VAL A 27 -2.50 -3.07 -6.25
CA VAL A 27 -1.20 -3.71 -6.47
C VAL A 27 -1.08 -4.28 -7.89
N ARG A 28 -2.10 -4.98 -8.39
CA ARG A 28 -2.13 -5.51 -9.77
C ARG A 28 -2.01 -4.38 -10.80
N ASP A 29 -2.63 -3.24 -10.54
CA ASP A 29 -2.45 -2.04 -11.37
C ASP A 29 -1.00 -1.56 -11.35
N ALA A 30 -0.38 -1.48 -10.17
CA ALA A 30 1.01 -1.07 -10.05
C ALA A 30 1.98 -2.05 -10.74
N GLU A 31 1.75 -3.35 -10.67
CA GLU A 31 2.52 -4.37 -11.41
C GLU A 31 2.42 -4.20 -12.93
N ARG A 32 1.32 -3.64 -13.43
CA ARG A 32 1.12 -3.31 -14.85
C ARG A 32 1.61 -1.91 -15.23
N GLY A 33 2.24 -1.18 -14.31
CA GLY A 33 2.65 0.21 -14.52
C GLY A 33 1.50 1.22 -14.51
N LEU A 34 0.28 0.80 -14.16
CA LEU A 34 -0.90 1.67 -14.06
C LEU A 34 -0.91 2.40 -12.71
N ILE A 35 0.09 3.25 -12.49
CA ILE A 35 0.27 4.03 -11.26
C ILE A 35 -0.20 5.47 -11.44
N VAL A 36 -0.59 6.13 -10.33
CA VAL A 36 -0.94 7.55 -10.37
C VAL A 36 0.32 8.41 -10.44
N ALA A 37 1.37 8.05 -9.70
CA ALA A 37 2.67 8.68 -9.78
C ALA A 37 3.76 7.77 -9.20
N ASP A 38 4.96 7.84 -9.77
CA ASP A 38 6.19 7.39 -9.11
C ASP A 38 6.78 8.58 -8.32
N LEU A 39 7.07 8.39 -7.04
CA LEU A 39 7.68 9.41 -6.18
C LEU A 39 9.18 9.14 -5.95
N GLY A 40 9.73 8.08 -6.53
CA GLY A 40 11.12 7.67 -6.41
C GLY A 40 11.46 7.02 -5.07
N GLY A 41 12.63 6.38 -5.00
CA GLY A 41 13.06 5.66 -3.80
C GLY A 41 12.22 4.41 -3.48
N GLY A 42 11.56 3.84 -4.49
CA GLY A 42 10.67 2.69 -4.32
C GLY A 42 9.31 3.04 -3.74
N VAL A 43 8.88 4.32 -3.80
CA VAL A 43 7.58 4.78 -3.31
C VAL A 43 6.72 5.20 -4.49
N ILE A 44 5.54 4.59 -4.62
CA ILE A 44 4.54 4.98 -5.61
C ILE A 44 3.31 5.56 -4.92
N LYS A 45 2.60 6.43 -5.65
CA LYS A 45 1.27 6.89 -5.31
C LYS A 45 0.25 6.14 -6.15
N GLN A 46 -0.79 5.62 -5.50
CA GLN A 46 -1.88 4.90 -6.14
C GLN A 46 -3.23 5.31 -5.55
N ARG A 47 -4.33 5.06 -6.27
CA ARG A 47 -5.69 5.19 -5.75
C ARG A 47 -6.34 3.83 -5.53
N ILE A 48 -6.97 3.66 -4.39
CA ILE A 48 -7.82 2.50 -4.08
C ILE A 48 -9.29 2.91 -4.28
N ALA A 49 -10.02 2.12 -5.07
CA ALA A 49 -11.45 2.34 -5.29
C ALA A 49 -12.25 2.19 -3.99
N ARG A 50 -13.35 2.94 -3.89
CA ARG A 50 -14.31 2.77 -2.80
C ARG A 50 -15.27 1.63 -3.13
N HIS A 51 -15.83 1.00 -2.10
CA HIS A 51 -16.88 0.02 -2.32
C HIS A 51 -18.08 0.68 -3.01
N GLY A 52 -18.53 0.12 -4.14
CA GLY A 52 -19.65 0.64 -4.93
C GLY A 52 -19.39 1.96 -5.67
N GLN A 53 -18.14 2.42 -5.79
CA GLN A 53 -17.78 3.69 -6.44
C GLN A 53 -16.49 3.54 -7.27
N GLY A 54 -16.38 4.30 -8.36
CA GLY A 54 -15.18 4.31 -9.20
C GLY A 54 -13.92 4.89 -8.52
N LYS A 55 -12.75 4.69 -9.14
CA LYS A 55 -11.44 5.15 -8.62
C LYS A 55 -11.33 6.67 -8.45
N SER A 56 -12.11 7.46 -9.18
CA SER A 56 -12.14 8.93 -9.12
C SER A 56 -12.53 9.46 -7.74
N GLY A 57 -13.33 8.73 -6.96
CA GLY A 57 -13.67 9.03 -5.57
C GLY A 57 -12.84 8.26 -4.53
N GLY A 58 -11.80 7.55 -4.97
CA GLY A 58 -11.01 6.63 -4.17
C GLY A 58 -10.05 7.28 -3.16
N PHE A 59 -9.42 6.46 -2.34
CA PHE A 59 -8.41 6.90 -1.38
C PHE A 59 -7.04 6.93 -2.06
N GLY A 60 -6.34 8.06 -1.96
CA GLY A 60 -4.94 8.12 -2.35
C GLY A 60 -4.09 7.34 -1.34
N THR A 61 -3.11 6.58 -1.79
CA THR A 61 -2.24 5.79 -0.93
C THR A 61 -0.79 5.85 -1.38
N LEU A 62 0.11 5.74 -0.41
CA LEU A 62 1.53 5.52 -0.64
C LEU A 62 1.85 4.05 -0.43
N ILE A 63 2.51 3.49 -1.44
CA ILE A 63 2.89 2.09 -1.48
C ILE A 63 4.41 2.07 -1.68
N VAL A 64 5.11 1.41 -0.76
CA VAL A 64 6.49 1.01 -1.01
C VAL A 64 6.43 -0.21 -1.91
N PHE A 65 7.00 -0.11 -3.09
CA PHE A 65 6.77 -1.06 -4.18
C PHE A 65 8.09 -1.44 -4.84
N ARG A 66 8.32 -2.75 -4.91
CA ARG A 66 9.38 -3.34 -5.73
C ARG A 66 8.75 -4.36 -6.66
N THR A 67 8.69 -4.01 -7.94
CA THR A 67 8.11 -4.83 -9.00
C THR A 67 8.58 -6.28 -8.92
N GLY A 68 7.64 -7.22 -9.00
CA GLY A 68 7.92 -8.67 -8.95
C GLY A 68 8.36 -9.20 -7.59
N SER A 69 8.48 -8.36 -6.56
CA SER A 69 8.99 -8.76 -5.25
C SER A 69 7.97 -8.54 -4.13
N ARG A 70 7.64 -7.28 -3.83
CA ARG A 70 6.81 -6.93 -2.68
C ARG A 70 6.17 -5.55 -2.76
N ALA A 71 5.03 -5.43 -2.10
CA ALA A 71 4.35 -4.16 -1.86
C ALA A 71 4.01 -3.99 -0.38
N PHE A 72 4.19 -2.76 0.13
CA PHE A 72 3.80 -2.37 1.47
C PHE A 72 2.95 -1.10 1.41
N PHE A 73 1.70 -1.18 1.84
CA PHE A 73 0.88 0.00 2.06
C PHE A 73 1.32 0.69 3.36
N VAL A 74 1.78 1.93 3.24
CA VAL A 74 2.37 2.68 4.38
C VAL A 74 1.53 3.86 4.82
N HIS A 75 0.78 4.50 3.90
CA HIS A 75 -0.03 5.67 4.22
C HIS A 75 -1.28 5.76 3.33
N GLY A 76 -2.39 6.23 3.90
CA GLY A 76 -3.65 6.49 3.20
C GLY A 76 -4.16 7.91 3.48
N PHE A 77 -4.49 8.65 2.43
CA PHE A 77 -5.01 10.01 2.55
C PHE A 77 -6.53 9.99 2.75
N ALA A 78 -7.00 10.64 3.81
CA ALA A 78 -8.42 10.87 4.05
C ALA A 78 -9.05 11.77 2.97
N LYS A 79 -10.39 11.74 2.86
CA LYS A 79 -11.17 12.50 1.87
C LYS A 79 -10.77 13.99 1.88
N ASN A 80 -10.67 14.59 0.70
CA ASN A 80 -10.44 16.02 0.47
C ASN A 80 -9.13 16.64 0.99
N LYS A 81 -8.26 15.90 1.68
CA LYS A 81 -6.87 16.32 1.79
C LYS A 81 -6.22 16.10 0.44
N LYS A 82 -5.91 17.19 -0.28
CA LYS A 82 -5.01 17.14 -1.43
C LYS A 82 -3.78 16.38 -0.93
N GLY A 83 -3.51 15.19 -1.48
CA GLY A 83 -2.40 14.33 -1.07
C GLY A 83 -1.03 14.91 -1.45
N ASN A 84 -0.83 16.19 -1.18
CA ASN A 84 0.46 16.83 -1.09
C ASN A 84 1.07 16.32 0.21
N ILE A 85 2.18 15.63 0.06
CA ILE A 85 3.01 15.17 1.16
C ILE A 85 3.95 16.33 1.45
N GLU A 86 4.05 16.75 2.70
CA GLU A 86 5.03 17.76 3.09
C GLU A 86 6.45 17.20 2.91
N LYS A 87 7.46 18.06 2.72
CA LYS A 87 8.83 17.60 2.46
C LYS A 87 9.35 16.64 3.54
N ASP A 88 9.04 16.91 4.80
CA ASP A 88 9.52 16.10 5.92
C ASP A 88 8.79 14.74 6.00
N GLU A 89 7.48 14.75 5.75
CA GLU A 89 6.70 13.50 5.63
C GLU A 89 7.23 12.65 4.48
N PHE A 90 7.61 13.29 3.36
CA PHE A 90 8.16 12.59 2.20
C PHE A 90 9.53 11.96 2.49
N ILE A 91 10.40 12.67 3.22
CA ILE A 91 11.69 12.14 3.67
C ILE A 91 11.47 10.94 4.60
N ALA A 92 10.54 11.04 5.55
CA ALA A 92 10.22 9.95 6.46
C ALA A 92 9.71 8.71 5.70
N VAL A 93 8.82 8.89 4.72
CA VAL A 93 8.32 7.80 3.88
C VAL A 93 9.45 7.15 3.08
N LYS A 94 10.40 7.91 2.54
CA LYS A 94 11.56 7.35 1.82
C LYS A 94 12.50 6.56 2.73
N LYS A 95 12.73 7.02 3.96
CA LYS A 95 13.52 6.26 4.96
C LYS A 95 12.83 4.93 5.28
N LEU A 96 11.53 4.96 5.56
CA LEU A 96 10.73 3.76 5.78
C LEU A 96 10.77 2.83 4.56
N ALA A 97 10.72 3.37 3.34
CA ALA A 97 10.81 2.59 2.12
C ALA A 97 12.13 1.84 2.01
N ALA A 98 13.25 2.50 2.29
CA ALA A 98 14.56 1.86 2.29
C ALA A 98 14.65 0.71 3.30
N GLU A 99 14.13 0.91 4.51
CA GLU A 99 14.09 -0.13 5.55
C GLU A 99 13.22 -1.33 5.13
N LEU A 100 11.98 -1.09 4.70
CA LEU A 100 11.06 -2.15 4.26
C LEU A 100 11.59 -2.92 3.05
N LEU A 101 12.29 -2.24 2.14
CA LEU A 101 12.94 -2.85 0.98
C LEU A 101 14.26 -3.55 1.31
N ALA A 102 14.82 -3.37 2.51
CA ALA A 102 15.98 -4.10 3.00
C ALA A 102 15.62 -5.34 3.85
N TYR A 103 14.38 -5.46 4.34
CA TYR A 103 13.97 -6.61 5.15
C TYR A 103 14.15 -7.94 4.41
N ASP A 104 14.79 -8.91 5.06
CA ASP A 104 14.81 -10.30 4.60
C ASP A 104 13.54 -11.04 5.03
N ASP A 105 13.38 -12.28 4.57
CA ASP A 105 12.18 -13.06 4.86
C ASP A 105 12.02 -13.38 6.36
N LYS A 106 13.14 -13.57 7.07
CA LYS A 106 13.13 -13.82 8.52
C LYS A 106 12.60 -12.59 9.28
N THR A 107 13.06 -11.40 8.88
CA THR A 107 12.60 -10.13 9.44
C THR A 107 11.12 -9.93 9.14
N ILE A 108 10.68 -10.19 7.90
CA ILE A 108 9.26 -10.10 7.51
C ILE A 108 8.38 -10.99 8.41
N VAL A 109 8.77 -12.24 8.63
CA VAL A 109 8.02 -13.15 9.53
C VAL A 109 7.92 -12.59 10.94
N ARG A 110 9.03 -12.06 11.49
CA ARG A 110 9.05 -11.46 12.83
C ARG A 110 8.16 -10.22 12.94
N VAL A 111 8.24 -9.30 11.98
CA VAL A 111 7.45 -8.06 12.03
C VAL A 111 5.96 -8.30 11.73
N VAL A 112 5.64 -9.39 11.02
CA VAL A 112 4.25 -9.85 10.88
C VAL A 112 3.76 -10.45 12.20
N ALA A 113 4.56 -11.31 12.84
CA ALA A 113 4.22 -11.90 14.13
C ALA A 113 4.04 -10.85 15.24
N SER A 114 4.79 -9.73 15.20
CA SER A 114 4.62 -8.61 16.13
C SER A 114 3.42 -7.72 15.83
N GLY A 115 2.73 -7.92 14.70
CA GLY A 115 1.63 -7.08 14.23
C GLY A 115 2.05 -5.70 13.71
N THR A 116 3.35 -5.47 13.50
CA THR A 116 3.85 -4.24 12.87
C THR A 116 3.48 -4.18 11.40
N LEU A 117 3.60 -5.33 10.72
CA LEU A 117 3.06 -5.57 9.40
C LEU A 117 1.90 -6.55 9.47
N VAL A 118 0.92 -6.37 8.59
CA VAL A 118 -0.20 -7.28 8.40
C VAL A 118 -0.17 -7.74 6.95
N LYS A 119 -0.24 -9.06 6.73
CA LYS A 119 -0.33 -9.62 5.38
C LYS A 119 -1.67 -9.24 4.75
N VAL A 120 -1.64 -8.83 3.49
CA VAL A 120 -2.85 -8.61 2.69
C VAL A 120 -3.20 -9.93 2.00
N THR A 121 -4.43 -10.40 2.18
CA THR A 121 -4.90 -11.62 1.55
C THR A 121 -5.56 -11.27 0.22
N CYS A 122 -4.84 -11.54 -0.86
CA CYS A 122 -5.42 -11.48 -2.18
C CYS A 122 -6.11 -12.80 -2.44
N ASP A 123 -7.43 -12.83 -2.29
CA ASP A 123 -8.22 -13.95 -2.79
C ASP A 123 -7.88 -14.06 -4.29
N GLU A 124 -7.21 -15.15 -4.64
CA GLU A 124 -7.24 -15.65 -5.99
C GLU A 124 -8.71 -15.90 -6.24
N LYS A 125 -9.36 -15.04 -7.04
CA LYS A 125 -10.65 -15.39 -7.60
C LYS A 125 -10.41 -16.71 -8.32
N ALA A 126 -10.83 -17.82 -7.71
CA ALA A 126 -11.14 -19.03 -8.42
C ALA A 126 -12.12 -18.57 -9.51
N ILE A 127 -11.63 -18.54 -10.75
CA ILE A 127 -12.45 -18.34 -11.92
C ILE A 127 -13.37 -19.56 -11.93
N SER A 128 -14.65 -19.36 -11.60
CA SER A 128 -15.72 -20.29 -11.92
C SER A 128 -16.00 -20.24 -13.41
#